data_AF-A0A0P1GC97-F1
#
_entry.id   AF-A0A0P1GC97-F1
#
_cell.length_a   1.000
_cell.length_b   1.000
_cell.length_c   1.000
_cell.angle_alpha   90.00
_cell.angle_beta   90.00
_cell.angle_gamma   90.00
#
_symmetry.space_group_name_H-M   'P 1'
#
loop_
_entity.id
_entity.type
_entity.pdbx_description
1 polymer ?
#
loop_
_entity_poly.entity_id
_entity_poly.type
_entity_poly.pdbx_seq_one_letter_code
_entity_poly.pdbx_strand_id
1 'polypeptide(L)'
;MAKGVKPRVKAPKKAAAGETVTLKTLISHKMESGQRKNKDGSVIPRSIINRFTCAFNGKTVVDVKLEPAISTNPYFEFEAVVPEAGEFQFTWYDDDGSVYETAKKVAIA
;
A
#
# COMPACT_ATOMS: atom_id res chain seq x y z
N MET A 1 15.00 3.85 -8.92
CA MET A 1 14.27 2.67 -9.41
C MET A 1 14.44 1.52 -8.45
N ALA A 2 13.48 1.41 -7.53
CA ALA A 2 13.32 0.22 -6.70
C ALA A 2 13.16 -1.02 -7.59
N LYS A 3 13.91 -2.10 -7.29
CA LYS A 3 13.88 -3.35 -8.06
C LYS A 3 13.04 -4.40 -7.34
N GLY A 4 12.22 -5.14 -8.08
CA GLY A 4 11.42 -6.25 -7.54
C GLY A 4 10.25 -5.80 -6.67
N VAL A 5 9.73 -4.59 -6.89
CA VAL A 5 8.57 -4.09 -6.16
C VAL A 5 7.33 -4.86 -6.60
N LYS A 6 6.72 -5.57 -5.64
CA LYS A 6 5.55 -6.42 -5.90
C LYS A 6 4.51 -6.23 -4.78
N PRO A 7 3.34 -5.65 -5.09
CA PRO A 7 2.23 -5.60 -4.16
C PRO A 7 1.65 -6.99 -3.89
N ARG A 8 1.25 -7.23 -2.64
CA ARG A 8 0.51 -8.39 -2.16
C ARG A 8 -0.67 -7.89 -1.35
N VAL A 9 -1.88 -8.24 -1.78
CA VAL A 9 -3.11 -7.81 -1.11
C VAL A 9 -3.96 -9.03 -0.79
N LYS A 10 -4.40 -9.10 0.47
CA LYS A 10 -5.43 -10.02 0.94
C LYS A 10 -6.71 -9.22 1.18
N ALA A 11 -7.71 -9.53 0.36
CA ALA A 11 -9.06 -9.00 0.44
C ALA A 11 -10.04 -10.16 0.19
N PRO A 12 -11.23 -10.17 0.81
CA PRO A 12 -12.23 -11.20 0.54
C PRO A 12 -12.76 -11.08 -0.89
N LYS A 13 -13.11 -12.22 -1.51
CA LYS A 13 -13.74 -12.26 -2.84
C LYS A 13 -15.26 -12.03 -2.79
N LYS A 14 -15.86 -12.24 -1.61
CA LYS A 14 -17.29 -12.09 -1.34
C LYS A 14 -17.49 -11.42 0.02
N ALA A 15 -18.51 -10.59 0.15
CA ALA A 15 -18.95 -9.98 1.41
C ALA A 15 -20.48 -9.82 1.38
N ALA A 16 -21.14 -9.74 2.53
CA ALA A 16 -22.53 -9.29 2.60
C ALA A 16 -22.60 -7.78 2.38
N ALA A 17 -23.72 -7.28 1.84
CA ALA A 17 -23.92 -5.85 1.69
C ALA A 17 -23.91 -5.17 3.08
N GLY A 18 -23.02 -4.18 3.25
CA GLY A 18 -22.80 -3.48 4.52
C GLY A 18 -21.82 -4.18 5.47
N GLU A 19 -21.20 -5.31 5.07
CA GLU A 19 -20.21 -5.99 5.90
C GLU A 19 -18.90 -5.18 5.99
N THR A 20 -18.33 -5.12 7.19
CA THR A 20 -16.97 -4.62 7.42
C THR A 20 -15.97 -5.74 7.15
N VAL A 21 -15.05 -5.50 6.21
CA VAL A 21 -14.00 -6.46 5.85
C VAL A 21 -12.62 -5.94 6.22
N THR A 22 -11.76 -6.84 6.72
CA THR A 22 -10.35 -6.53 6.95
C THR A 22 -9.54 -6.68 5.67
N LEU A 23 -8.81 -5.63 5.30
CA LEU A 23 -7.90 -5.58 4.18
C LEU A 23 -6.47 -5.59 4.69
N LYS A 24 -5.62 -6.45 4.12
CA LYS A 24 -4.20 -6.53 4.46
C LYS A 24 -3.36 -6.34 3.20
N THR A 25 -2.40 -5.45 3.26
CA THR A 25 -1.53 -5.13 2.13
C THR A 25 -0.08 -5.20 2.54
N LEU A 26 0.78 -5.65 1.63
CA LEU A 26 2.22 -5.64 1.79
C LEU A 26 2.86 -5.38 0.42
N ILE A 27 3.80 -4.46 0.35
CA ILE A 27 4.54 -4.19 -0.89
C ILE A 27 6.03 -4.39 -0.65
N SER A 28 6.70 -5.17 -1.51
CA SER A 28 8.15 -5.38 -1.37
C SER A 28 8.91 -4.09 -1.70
N HIS A 29 9.54 -3.46 -0.71
CA HIS A 29 10.29 -2.21 -0.89
C HIS A 29 11.35 -2.03 0.20
N LYS A 30 12.52 -1.46 -0.13
CA LYS A 30 13.64 -1.34 0.81
C LYS A 30 13.37 -0.32 1.93
N MET A 31 12.62 0.74 1.61
CA MET A 31 12.36 1.87 2.52
C MET A 31 13.67 2.46 3.07
N GLU A 32 14.56 2.88 2.17
CA GLU A 32 15.84 3.49 2.59
C GLU A 32 15.54 4.81 3.29
N SER A 33 15.83 4.88 4.59
CA SER A 33 15.29 5.92 5.46
C SER A 33 16.01 7.26 5.36
N GLY A 34 17.18 7.30 4.71
CA GLY A 34 18.04 8.47 4.75
C GLY A 34 18.93 8.54 5.99
N GLN A 35 18.93 7.52 6.86
CA GLN A 35 19.72 7.52 8.11
C GLN A 35 20.91 6.56 8.07
N ARG A 36 20.91 5.59 7.14
CA ARG A 36 21.99 4.62 6.99
C ARG A 36 23.21 5.28 6.36
N LYS A 37 24.40 4.82 6.76
CA LYS A 37 25.67 5.28 6.22
C LYS A 37 26.35 4.22 5.37
N ASN A 38 27.07 4.66 4.34
CA ASN A 38 28.01 3.85 3.57
C ASN A 38 29.29 3.57 4.38
N LYS A 39 30.17 2.71 3.85
CA LYS A 39 31.46 2.40 4.47
C LYS A 39 32.38 3.61 4.62
N ASP A 40 32.25 4.59 3.73
CA ASP A 40 32.98 5.86 3.75
C ASP A 40 32.37 6.90 4.72
N GLY A 41 31.28 6.56 5.42
CA GLY A 41 30.59 7.45 6.36
C GLY A 41 29.56 8.38 5.73
N SER A 42 29.44 8.43 4.39
CA SER A 42 28.42 9.21 3.70
C SER A 42 27.01 8.67 3.98
N VAL A 43 26.02 9.58 4.09
CA VAL A 43 24.61 9.19 4.29
C VAL A 43 24.00 8.71 2.98
N ILE A 44 23.27 7.60 3.05
CA ILE A 44 22.57 7.04 1.91
C ILE A 44 21.27 7.81 1.73
N PRO A 45 20.99 8.39 0.55
CA PRO A 45 19.78 9.18 0.34
C PRO A 45 18.50 8.39 0.62
N ARG A 46 17.50 9.09 1.14
CA ARG A 46 16.15 8.56 1.33
C ARG A 46 15.58 8.08 -0.01
N SER A 47 14.92 6.92 0.03
CA SER A 47 14.10 6.39 -1.05
C SER A 47 13.05 5.47 -0.45
N ILE A 48 11.84 6.01 -0.28
CA ILE A 48 10.71 5.32 0.32
C ILE A 48 9.48 5.37 -0.58
N ILE A 49 8.53 4.48 -0.31
CA ILE A 49 7.15 4.72 -0.67
C ILE A 49 6.64 5.82 0.27
N ASN A 50 6.19 6.93 -0.29
CA ASN A 50 5.82 8.15 0.46
C ASN A 50 4.31 8.32 0.61
N ARG A 51 3.50 7.57 -0.14
CA ARG A 51 2.03 7.57 -0.01
C ARG A 51 1.44 6.22 -0.38
N PHE A 52 0.39 5.84 0.33
CA PHE A 52 -0.46 4.69 0.02
C PHE A 52 -1.92 5.10 0.05
N THR A 53 -2.69 4.70 -0.95
CA THR A 53 -4.13 4.92 -1.02
C THR A 53 -4.88 3.62 -1.29
N CYS A 54 -6.06 3.49 -0.70
CA CYS A 54 -7.05 2.49 -1.06
C CYS A 54 -8.38 3.18 -1.38
N ALA A 55 -9.02 2.82 -2.49
CA ALA A 55 -10.33 3.31 -2.87
C ALA A 55 -11.26 2.15 -3.23
N PHE A 56 -12.54 2.27 -2.90
CA PHE A 56 -13.59 1.33 -3.28
C PHE A 56 -14.56 2.00 -4.24
N ASN A 57 -14.73 1.46 -5.45
CA ASN A 57 -15.55 2.07 -6.51
C ASN A 57 -15.26 3.58 -6.71
N GLY A 58 -13.98 3.96 -6.65
CA GLY A 58 -13.52 5.35 -6.78
C GLY A 58 -13.67 6.22 -5.53
N LYS A 59 -14.28 5.73 -4.44
CA LYS A 59 -14.37 6.43 -3.16
C LYS A 59 -13.20 6.06 -2.25
N THR A 60 -12.48 7.06 -1.74
CA THR A 60 -11.34 6.85 -0.84
C THR A 60 -11.77 6.12 0.43
N VAL A 61 -11.08 5.02 0.72
CA VAL A 61 -11.18 4.27 1.98
C VAL A 61 -10.12 4.78 2.96
N VAL A 62 -8.86 4.82 2.52
CA VAL A 62 -7.73 5.36 3.29
C VAL A 62 -6.76 6.10 2.36
N ASP A 63 -6.12 7.13 2.90
CA ASP A 63 -5.03 7.87 2.29
C ASP A 63 -3.97 8.11 3.36
N VAL A 64 -2.80 7.50 3.17
CA VAL A 64 -1.74 7.44 4.17
C VAL A 64 -0.51 8.10 3.61
N LYS A 65 -0.04 9.15 4.29
CA LYS A 65 1.29 9.71 4.09
C LYS A 65 2.30 8.86 4.86
N LEU A 66 3.33 8.37 4.17
CA LEU A 66 4.41 7.58 4.76
C LEU A 66 5.65 8.44 4.95
N GLU A 67 6.33 8.22 6.07
CA GLU A 67 7.61 8.85 6.40
C GLU A 67 8.68 7.77 6.67
N PRO A 68 9.98 8.13 6.74
CA PRO A 68 11.09 7.16 6.74
C PRO A 68 11.14 6.16 7.89
N ALA A 69 10.31 6.33 8.92
CA ALA A 69 10.20 5.40 10.04
C ALA A 69 9.35 4.15 9.72
N ILE A 70 8.66 4.11 8.57
CA ILE A 70 7.94 2.91 8.14
C ILE A 70 8.93 1.82 7.74
N SER A 71 8.75 0.63 8.31
CA SER A 71 9.59 -0.54 8.08
C SER A 71 9.72 -0.93 6.61
N THR A 72 10.84 -1.58 6.27
CA THR A 72 11.02 -2.31 5.02
C THR A 72 9.82 -3.23 4.74
N ASN A 73 9.43 -3.31 3.47
CA ASN A 73 8.23 -3.97 3.00
C ASN A 73 6.95 -3.45 3.69
N PRO A 74 6.54 -2.19 3.44
CA PRO A 74 5.41 -1.57 4.12
C PRO A 74 4.17 -2.46 4.15
N TYR A 75 3.63 -2.66 5.36
CA TYR A 75 2.43 -3.43 5.63
C TYR A 75 1.36 -2.52 6.21
N PHE A 76 0.13 -2.65 5.69
CA PHE A 76 -1.04 -1.98 6.23
C PHE A 76 -2.17 -2.96 6.42
N GLU A 77 -2.83 -2.85 7.58
CA GLU A 77 -4.07 -3.54 7.90
C GLU A 77 -5.10 -2.50 8.31
N PHE A 78 -6.26 -2.55 7.68
CA PHE A 78 -7.36 -1.62 7.92
C PHE A 78 -8.68 -2.27 7.54
N GLU A 79 -9.78 -1.64 7.93
CA GLU A 79 -11.13 -2.12 7.67
C GLU A 79 -11.84 -1.23 6.65
N ALA A 80 -12.76 -1.81 5.89
CA ALA A 80 -13.61 -1.10 4.96
C ALA A 80 -15.01 -1.72 4.94
N VAL A 81 -16.05 -0.89 4.81
CA VAL A 81 -17.43 -1.37 4.61
C VAL A 81 -17.66 -1.62 3.13
N VAL A 82 -18.23 -2.78 2.79
CA VAL A 82 -18.58 -3.17 1.41
C VAL A 82 -20.10 -3.06 1.21
N PRO A 83 -20.63 -1.92 0.72
CA PRO A 83 -22.07 -1.75 0.56
C PRO A 83 -22.64 -2.50 -0.65
N GLU A 84 -21.81 -2.74 -1.67
CA GLU A 84 -22.21 -3.29 -2.97
C GLU A 84 -21.05 -4.08 -3.61
N ALA A 85 -21.31 -4.75 -4.73
CA ALA A 85 -20.26 -5.42 -5.48
C ALA A 85 -19.36 -4.36 -6.14
N GLY A 86 -18.07 -4.61 -6.19
CA GLY A 86 -17.15 -3.59 -6.64
C GLY A 86 -15.70 -4.01 -6.64
N GLU A 87 -14.83 -3.01 -6.69
CA GLU A 87 -13.40 -3.19 -6.74
C GLU A 87 -12.68 -2.26 -5.77
N PHE A 88 -11.76 -2.83 -5.01
CA PHE A 88 -10.76 -2.09 -4.27
C PHE A 88 -9.56 -1.83 -5.17
N GLN A 89 -9.21 -0.56 -5.35
CA GLN A 89 -7.99 -0.10 -6.00
C GLN A 89 -6.97 0.31 -4.93
N PHE A 90 -5.76 -0.22 -5.03
CA PHE A 90 -4.65 0.06 -4.13
C PHE A 90 -3.51 0.70 -4.91
N THR A 91 -2.99 1.83 -4.42
CA THR A 91 -1.93 2.59 -5.10
C THR A 91 -0.83 2.97 -4.12
N TRP A 92 0.42 2.73 -4.48
CA TRP A 92 1.61 3.16 -3.75
C TRP A 92 2.44 4.10 -4.62
N TYR A 93 2.91 5.20 -4.02
CA TYR A 93 3.70 6.23 -4.68
C TYR A 93 5.12 6.22 -4.10
N ASP A 94 6.12 6.17 -4.97
CA ASP A 94 7.54 6.15 -4.60
C ASP A 94 8.18 7.54 -4.71
N ASP A 95 9.20 7.79 -3.89
CA ASP A 95 10.05 8.98 -3.99
C ASP A 95 10.75 9.08 -5.37
N ASP A 96 10.97 7.96 -6.07
CA ASP A 96 11.53 7.97 -7.42
C ASP A 96 10.52 8.29 -8.54
N GLY A 97 9.26 8.59 -8.18
CA GLY A 97 8.18 8.92 -9.11
C GLY A 97 7.40 7.71 -9.63
N SER A 98 7.84 6.48 -9.31
CA SER A 98 7.10 5.27 -9.68
C SER A 98 5.75 5.20 -8.97
N VAL A 99 4.77 4.62 -9.67
CA VAL A 99 3.45 4.31 -9.12
C VAL A 99 3.19 2.83 -9.27
N TYR A 100 2.79 2.19 -8.18
CA TYR A 100 2.47 0.76 -8.15
C TYR A 100 0.99 0.56 -7.84
N GLU A 101 0.32 -0.27 -8.63
CA GLU A 101 -1.13 -0.45 -8.52
C GLU A 101 -1.51 -1.93 -8.45
N THR A 102 -2.58 -2.22 -7.72
CA THR A 102 -3.26 -3.51 -7.79
C THR A 102 -4.73 -3.36 -7.46
N ALA A 103 -5.56 -4.26 -7.98
CA ALA A 103 -7.00 -4.25 -7.79
C ALA A 103 -7.51 -5.58 -7.21
N LYS A 104 -8.56 -5.52 -6.40
CA LYS A 104 -9.29 -6.68 -5.88
C LYS A 104 -10.79 -6.50 -5.99
N LYS A 105 -11.42 -7.37 -6.79
CA LYS A 105 -12.88 -7.44 -6.89
C LYS A 105 -13.48 -8.14 -5.67
N VAL A 106 -14.60 -7.61 -5.21
CA VAL A 106 -15.46 -8.19 -4.18
C VAL A 106 -16.89 -8.27 -4.74
N ALA A 107 -17.49 -9.46 -4.67
CA ALA A 107 -18.90 -9.66 -5.00
C ALA A 107 -19.76 -9.59 -3.73
N ILE A 108 -21.03 -9.23 -3.87
CA ILE A 108 -21.99 -9.45 -2.79
C ILE A 108 -22.43 -10.91 -2.78
N ALA A 109 -22.50 -11.49 -1.58
CA ALA A 109 -22.97 -12.85 -1.34
C ALA A 109 -24.49 -12.98 -1.53
#